data_AF-A0A7L1D1Z2-F1
#
_entry.id   AF-A0A7L1D1Z2-F1
#
_cell.length_a   1.000
_cell.length_b   1.000
_cell.length_c   1.000
_cell.angle_alpha   90.00
_cell.angle_beta   90.00
_cell.angle_gamma   90.00
#
_symmetry.space_group_name_H-M   'P 1'
#
loop_
_entity.id
_entity.type
_entity.pdbx_description
1 polymer ?
#
loop_
_entity_poly.entity_id
_entity_poly.type
_entity_poly.pdbx_seq_one_letter_code
_entity_poly.pdbx_strand_id
1 'polypeptide(L)'
;PTATIAMPGYSSDRDRGFGAPRFGGSRGGPLSGKKFGNPGEKLTKKKWNLDELPKFEKNFYQEHPDVVRRTVQEVEQYRASKEVTVRGHNCPKPIINFYEANFPANVMEVIQRQNFTEPTAIQAQGWPVALSGLDMVGVAQTGSGKTLSYLLPAIVHINHQPFLERGDGPICLVLAPTRELAQQVQQVAAEYSRACRLKSTCIYGGAPKGPQIRDLERGVEICIATPGRLIDFLEAGKTNLRRCTYLVLDEADRMLDMGFEPQIRKIVDQIRPDRQTLMWSATWPKEVRQLAEDFLKEYVHINIGALELSANHNILQIVDVCHDVEKDDKLIRLMEEIMSEKENKTIVFVETKRRCDDLTRKMRRDGWPAMGIHGDKSQQERDWVLNEFKHGKAPILIATDVASRGLDVEDVKFVINYDYPNSSEDYIHRIGRTARSTKTGTAYTFFTPNNIKQVNDLISVLREANQAINPKLLQLIEDRGSGRSRGDRRDRYSAGKRGGFSSFRERENFERTYGALGKRDFGAKTQNGAYSAQSFSNGTPFGNGFAAAGMQAGFRAGGTPAGAYQNGYEQQYGSNIANMHNGMNQQQYAYPATGAAPMIGYPMPTSYSQ
;
A
#
# COMPACT_ATOMS: atom_id res chain seq x y z
N PRO A 1 -54.91 69.49 2.27
CA PRO A 1 -55.81 68.32 2.13
C PRO A 1 -55.23 67.11 2.89
N THR A 2 -55.84 66.85 4.06
CA THR A 2 -55.82 65.60 4.87
C THR A 2 -54.44 65.04 5.23
N ALA A 3 -53.84 65.30 6.42
CA ALA A 3 -54.25 64.85 7.78
C ALA A 3 -54.26 63.30 7.87
N THR A 4 -53.56 62.59 8.77
CA THR A 4 -53.49 62.68 10.25
C THR A 4 -52.46 61.59 10.71
N ILE A 5 -51.33 61.89 11.39
CA ILE A 5 -51.06 61.90 12.88
C ILE A 5 -50.96 60.46 13.48
N ALA A 6 -50.11 60.03 14.43
CA ALA A 6 -49.05 60.53 15.35
C ALA A 6 -48.19 59.28 15.76
N MET A 7 -46.86 59.31 15.92
CA MET A 7 -45.97 59.87 16.98
C MET A 7 -46.06 59.22 18.40
N PRO A 8 -44.91 59.12 19.13
CA PRO A 8 -44.60 58.17 20.20
C PRO A 8 -44.63 58.78 21.62
N GLY A 9 -44.33 57.98 22.67
CA GLY A 9 -44.25 58.47 24.05
C GLY A 9 -43.45 57.55 24.99
N TYR A 10 -42.63 58.19 25.83
CA TYR A 10 -41.50 57.74 26.64
C TYR A 10 -41.83 57.36 28.10
N SER A 11 -40.80 56.83 28.78
CA SER A 11 -40.52 56.91 30.24
C SER A 11 -41.26 55.92 31.16
N SER A 12 -40.77 55.41 32.31
CA SER A 12 -39.48 55.30 33.01
C SER A 12 -39.79 54.64 34.37
N ASP A 13 -38.95 53.77 34.95
CA ASP A 13 -38.45 53.88 36.34
C ASP A 13 -37.72 52.61 36.84
N ARG A 14 -36.53 52.87 37.45
CA ARG A 14 -35.86 52.32 38.67
C ARG A 14 -36.02 50.82 39.01
N ASP A 15 -34.98 50.07 39.44
CA ASP A 15 -34.11 50.37 40.58
C ASP A 15 -32.88 49.40 40.68
N ARG A 16 -31.79 49.91 41.28
CA ARG A 16 -30.62 49.32 42.00
C ARG A 16 -30.15 47.85 41.84
N GLY A 17 -28.82 47.67 41.71
CA GLY A 17 -28.11 46.51 42.29
C GLY A 17 -26.71 46.21 41.72
N PHE A 18 -25.66 46.72 42.38
CA PHE A 18 -24.24 46.37 42.17
C PHE A 18 -23.91 44.94 42.64
N GLY A 19 -23.05 44.21 41.91
CA GLY A 19 -22.38 43.01 42.43
C GLY A 19 -21.66 42.15 41.36
N ALA A 20 -20.32 42.15 41.40
CA ALA A 20 -19.43 41.39 40.49
C ALA A 20 -19.62 39.86 40.53
N PRO A 21 -19.32 39.11 39.45
CA PRO A 21 -19.21 37.66 39.54
C PRO A 21 -17.81 37.25 40.01
N ARG A 22 -17.80 36.53 41.14
CA ARG A 22 -16.67 35.81 41.74
C ARG A 22 -16.07 34.78 40.76
N PHE A 23 -14.73 34.75 40.73
CA PHE A 23 -13.94 33.60 40.31
C PHE A 23 -14.29 32.38 41.17
N GLY A 24 -14.81 31.33 40.55
CA GLY A 24 -15.03 30.03 41.15
C GLY A 24 -14.36 28.95 40.32
N GLY A 25 -13.18 28.50 40.76
CA GLY A 25 -12.48 27.39 40.14
C GLY A 25 -13.23 26.08 40.34
N SER A 26 -13.46 25.35 39.25
CA SER A 26 -13.83 23.94 39.30
C SER A 26 -12.84 23.13 38.47
N ARG A 27 -12.08 22.30 39.18
CA ARG A 27 -11.18 21.27 38.65
C ARG A 27 -12.01 20.24 37.89
N GLY A 28 -12.11 20.38 36.57
CA GLY A 28 -12.45 19.29 35.66
C GLY A 28 -11.17 18.65 35.16
N GLY A 29 -10.85 17.45 35.66
CA GLY A 29 -9.72 16.66 35.15
C GLY A 29 -9.89 16.35 33.65
N PRO A 30 -8.79 16.03 32.94
CA PRO A 30 -8.86 15.72 31.52
C PRO A 30 -9.77 14.50 31.32
N LEU A 31 -10.79 14.68 30.48
CA LEU A 31 -11.65 13.60 29.99
C LEU A 31 -10.75 12.47 29.49
N SER A 32 -10.77 11.37 30.24
CA SER A 32 -10.25 10.07 29.87
C SER A 32 -10.52 9.81 28.40
N GLY A 33 -9.45 9.45 27.67
CA GLY A 33 -9.47 9.26 26.23
C GLY A 33 -10.66 8.40 25.83
N LYS A 34 -11.56 8.97 25.02
CA LYS A 34 -12.49 8.18 24.23
C LYS A 34 -11.62 7.22 23.42
N LYS A 35 -11.60 5.95 23.81
CA LYS A 35 -11.18 4.86 22.91
C LYS A 35 -11.95 5.10 21.62
N PHE A 36 -11.25 5.49 20.55
CA PHE A 36 -11.82 5.42 19.22
C PHE A 36 -12.30 3.98 19.07
N GLY A 37 -13.61 3.77 18.94
CA GLY A 37 -14.17 2.45 18.66
C GLY A 37 -13.49 1.87 17.43
N ASN A 38 -13.36 0.54 17.36
CA ASN A 38 -12.75 -0.12 16.21
C ASN A 38 -13.45 0.36 14.92
N PRO A 39 -12.71 0.82 13.89
CA PRO A 39 -13.31 1.29 12.63
C PRO A 39 -14.32 0.27 12.10
N GLY A 40 -15.55 0.70 11.81
CA GLY A 40 -16.61 -0.20 11.33
C GLY A 40 -17.43 -0.87 12.44
N GLU A 41 -17.30 -0.49 13.71
CA GLU A 41 -18.15 -1.00 14.80
C GLU A 41 -19.65 -0.75 14.58
N LYS A 42 -20.01 0.28 13.80
CA LYS A 42 -21.42 0.59 13.49
C LYS A 42 -21.93 -0.13 12.24
N LEU A 43 -21.05 -0.77 11.47
CA LEU A 43 -21.45 -1.57 10.32
C LEU A 43 -22.00 -2.91 10.80
N THR A 44 -23.30 -3.10 10.62
CA THR A 44 -23.95 -4.38 10.87
C THR A 44 -23.90 -5.22 9.60
N LYS A 45 -23.66 -6.53 9.75
CA LYS A 45 -23.69 -7.48 8.63
C LYS A 45 -25.07 -7.44 7.97
N LYS A 46 -25.09 -7.24 6.65
CA LYS A 46 -26.34 -7.24 5.89
C LYS A 46 -26.82 -8.67 5.67
N LYS A 47 -28.11 -8.90 5.90
CA LYS A 47 -28.78 -10.12 5.45
C LYS A 47 -29.13 -9.95 3.98
N TRP A 48 -28.55 -10.77 3.13
CA TRP A 48 -28.78 -10.75 1.69
C TRP A 48 -29.86 -11.76 1.34
N ASN A 49 -30.99 -11.29 0.84
CA ASN A 49 -31.97 -12.15 0.17
C ASN A 49 -31.63 -12.17 -1.32
N LEU A 50 -31.08 -13.28 -1.82
CA LEU A 50 -30.64 -13.40 -3.21
C LEU A 50 -31.79 -13.26 -4.22
N ASP A 51 -33.00 -13.64 -3.84
CA ASP A 51 -34.17 -13.59 -4.72
C ASP A 51 -34.67 -12.16 -4.95
N GLU A 52 -34.40 -11.24 -4.02
CA GLU A 52 -34.76 -9.83 -4.12
C GLU A 52 -33.67 -8.99 -4.80
N LEU A 53 -32.47 -9.53 -4.99
CA LEU A 53 -31.38 -8.80 -5.60
C LEU A 53 -31.54 -8.75 -7.13
N PRO A 54 -31.19 -7.62 -7.76
CA PRO A 54 -31.09 -7.56 -9.21
C PRO A 54 -30.14 -8.66 -9.70
N LYS A 55 -30.64 -9.49 -10.62
CA LYS A 55 -29.80 -10.46 -11.32
C LYS A 55 -28.80 -9.71 -12.19
N PHE A 56 -27.61 -10.28 -12.30
CA PHE A 56 -26.58 -9.74 -13.17
C PHE A 56 -25.88 -10.88 -13.89
N GLU A 57 -25.44 -10.60 -15.11
CA GLU A 57 -24.61 -11.51 -15.88
C GLU A 57 -23.17 -11.47 -15.34
N LYS A 58 -22.48 -12.61 -15.36
CA LYS A 58 -21.10 -12.76 -14.86
C LYS A 58 -20.14 -13.23 -15.93
N ASN A 59 -20.61 -14.12 -16.81
CA ASN A 59 -19.80 -14.74 -17.82
C ASN A 59 -20.05 -14.05 -19.15
N PHE A 60 -19.11 -13.18 -19.53
CA PHE A 60 -19.12 -12.47 -20.79
C PHE A 60 -18.07 -13.02 -21.76
N TYR A 61 -17.34 -14.05 -21.32
CA TYR A 61 -16.24 -14.58 -22.07
C TYR A 61 -16.74 -15.36 -23.28
N GLN A 62 -16.50 -14.81 -24.45
CA GLN A 62 -16.67 -15.49 -25.72
C GLN A 62 -15.29 -15.85 -26.25
N GLU A 63 -14.99 -17.15 -26.27
CA GLU A 63 -13.69 -17.65 -26.72
C GLU A 63 -13.51 -17.30 -28.21
N HIS A 64 -12.44 -16.57 -28.52
CA HIS A 64 -12.13 -16.19 -29.90
C HIS A 64 -11.87 -17.45 -30.76
N PRO A 65 -12.27 -17.49 -32.04
CA PRO A 65 -12.07 -18.67 -32.89
C PRO A 65 -10.63 -19.21 -32.92
N ASP A 66 -9.64 -18.33 -32.85
CA ASP A 66 -8.23 -18.72 -32.77
C ASP A 66 -7.89 -19.45 -31.46
N VAL A 67 -8.50 -19.04 -30.35
CA VAL A 67 -8.33 -19.67 -29.03
C VAL A 67 -9.06 -21.03 -29.01
N VAL A 68 -10.27 -21.10 -29.58
CA VAL A 68 -11.03 -22.36 -29.72
C VAL A 68 -10.22 -23.41 -30.48
N ARG A 69 -9.58 -23.01 -31.60
CA ARG A 69 -8.78 -23.90 -32.44
C ARG A 69 -7.47 -24.35 -31.80
N ARG A 70 -6.99 -23.71 -30.73
CA ARG A 70 -5.77 -24.15 -30.02
C ARG A 70 -5.96 -25.52 -29.40
N THR A 71 -5.07 -26.42 -29.75
CA THR A 71 -4.98 -27.75 -29.15
C THR A 71 -4.52 -27.67 -27.69
N VAL A 72 -4.76 -28.73 -26.93
CA VAL A 72 -4.29 -28.83 -25.54
C VAL A 72 -2.76 -28.72 -25.48
N GLN A 73 -2.06 -29.32 -26.44
CA GLN A 73 -0.60 -29.29 -26.52
C GLN A 73 -0.06 -27.87 -26.71
N GLU A 74 -0.65 -27.07 -27.60
CA GLU A 74 -0.25 -25.67 -27.81
C GLU A 74 -0.50 -24.82 -26.55
N VAL A 75 -1.61 -25.07 -25.84
CA VAL A 75 -1.91 -24.38 -24.58
C VAL A 75 -0.90 -24.74 -23.49
N GLU A 76 -0.56 -26.02 -23.35
CA GLU A 76 0.44 -26.49 -22.39
C GLU A 76 1.84 -25.96 -22.74
N GLN A 77 2.20 -25.92 -24.02
CA GLN A 77 3.46 -25.35 -24.49
C GLN A 77 3.55 -23.84 -24.21
N TYR A 78 2.46 -23.09 -24.44
CA TYR A 78 2.41 -21.67 -24.09
C TYR A 78 2.56 -21.47 -22.57
N ARG A 79 1.80 -22.24 -21.77
CA ARG A 79 1.89 -22.19 -20.31
C ARG A 79 3.30 -22.53 -19.83
N ALA A 80 3.94 -23.56 -20.37
CA ALA A 80 5.31 -23.91 -20.03
C ALA A 80 6.31 -22.80 -20.40
N SER A 81 6.21 -22.25 -21.62
CA SER A 81 7.14 -21.20 -22.09
C SER A 81 7.00 -19.86 -21.38
N LYS A 82 5.83 -19.58 -20.80
CA LYS A 82 5.56 -18.37 -20.00
C LYS A 82 5.49 -18.66 -18.48
N GLU A 83 5.91 -19.86 -18.06
CA GLU A 83 5.95 -20.31 -16.66
C GLU A 83 4.62 -20.17 -15.92
N VAL A 84 3.51 -20.45 -16.62
CA VAL A 84 2.14 -20.37 -16.10
C VAL A 84 1.76 -21.70 -15.46
N THR A 85 1.49 -21.68 -14.16
CA THR A 85 0.85 -22.77 -13.44
C THR A 85 -0.60 -22.40 -13.13
N VAL A 86 -1.53 -23.32 -13.40
CA VAL A 86 -2.96 -23.15 -13.14
C VAL A 86 -3.42 -24.23 -12.17
N ARG A 87 -4.22 -23.83 -11.18
CA ARG A 87 -4.95 -24.73 -10.26
C ARG A 87 -6.42 -24.33 -10.21
N GLY A 88 -7.30 -25.30 -9.98
CA GLY A 88 -8.75 -25.10 -10.00
C GLY A 88 -9.41 -25.75 -11.22
N HIS A 89 -10.74 -25.77 -11.22
CA HIS A 89 -11.53 -26.37 -12.31
C HIS A 89 -11.93 -25.31 -13.35
N ASN A 90 -12.22 -25.75 -14.58
CA ASN A 90 -12.79 -24.93 -15.65
C ASN A 90 -12.00 -23.66 -16.02
N CYS A 91 -10.67 -23.68 -15.89
CA CYS A 91 -9.84 -22.55 -16.32
C CYS A 91 -9.81 -22.43 -17.85
N PRO A 92 -10.25 -21.30 -18.44
CA PRO A 92 -10.18 -21.06 -19.87
C PRO A 92 -8.75 -21.07 -20.43
N LYS A 93 -8.64 -21.28 -21.75
CA LYS A 93 -7.36 -21.22 -22.46
C LYS A 93 -6.78 -19.81 -22.43
N PRO A 94 -5.44 -19.65 -22.43
CA PRO A 94 -4.82 -18.33 -22.45
C PRO A 94 -5.05 -17.61 -23.79
N ILE A 95 -5.21 -16.30 -23.68
CA ILE A 95 -5.23 -15.35 -24.79
C ILE A 95 -3.80 -14.91 -25.10
N ILE A 96 -3.33 -15.13 -26.32
CA ILE A 96 -1.95 -14.83 -26.73
C ILE A 96 -1.85 -13.44 -27.35
N ASN A 97 -2.92 -12.98 -28.02
CA ASN A 97 -2.96 -11.65 -28.66
C ASN A 97 -4.10 -10.79 -28.11
N PHE A 98 -3.91 -9.48 -28.02
CA PHE A 98 -4.93 -8.55 -27.49
C PHE A 98 -6.30 -8.66 -28.17
N TYR A 99 -6.33 -8.89 -29.49
CA TYR A 99 -7.59 -8.98 -30.24
C TYR A 99 -8.44 -10.19 -29.84
N GLU A 100 -7.84 -11.24 -29.28
CA GLU A 100 -8.54 -12.45 -28.85
C GLU A 100 -9.32 -12.24 -27.55
N ALA A 101 -9.02 -11.17 -26.80
CA ALA A 101 -9.73 -10.83 -25.58
C ALA A 101 -11.12 -10.22 -25.83
N ASN A 102 -11.44 -9.88 -27.08
CA ASN A 102 -12.71 -9.24 -27.46
C ASN A 102 -13.04 -7.99 -26.63
N PHE A 103 -12.01 -7.21 -26.26
CA PHE A 103 -12.23 -5.96 -25.55
C PHE A 103 -12.96 -4.93 -26.43
N PRO A 104 -13.75 -4.02 -25.83
CA PRO A 104 -14.38 -2.90 -26.53
C PRO A 104 -13.38 -2.08 -27.37
N ALA A 105 -13.81 -1.59 -28.54
CA ALA A 105 -12.92 -0.91 -29.50
C ALA A 105 -12.19 0.30 -28.90
N ASN A 106 -12.87 1.04 -28.01
CA ASN A 106 -12.30 2.15 -27.26
C ASN A 106 -11.24 1.73 -26.24
N VAL A 107 -11.33 0.52 -25.65
CA VAL A 107 -10.26 -0.04 -24.82
C VAL A 107 -9.06 -0.40 -25.70
N MET A 108 -9.31 -1.05 -26.83
CA MET A 108 -8.26 -1.43 -27.80
C MET A 108 -7.51 -0.21 -28.35
N GLU A 109 -8.21 0.90 -28.59
CA GLU A 109 -7.60 2.15 -29.01
C GLU A 109 -6.62 2.70 -27.96
N VAL A 110 -6.97 2.64 -26.67
CA VAL A 110 -6.06 3.05 -25.59
C VAL A 110 -4.84 2.13 -25.51
N ILE A 111 -5.03 0.81 -25.64
CA ILE A 111 -3.93 -0.17 -25.68
C ILE A 111 -2.95 0.16 -26.83
N GLN A 112 -3.47 0.49 -28.02
CA GLN A 112 -2.66 0.87 -29.17
C GLN A 112 -1.92 2.19 -28.94
N ARG A 113 -2.57 3.21 -28.37
CA ARG A 113 -1.93 4.49 -28.03
C ARG A 113 -0.80 4.33 -27.01
N GLN A 114 -0.92 3.35 -26.11
CA GLN A 114 0.11 2.99 -25.13
C GLN A 114 1.25 2.14 -25.73
N ASN A 115 1.18 1.78 -27.01
CA ASN A 115 2.16 0.95 -27.72
C ASN A 115 2.40 -0.42 -27.07
N PHE A 116 1.38 -1.01 -26.44
CA PHE A 116 1.49 -2.39 -25.96
C PHE A 116 1.36 -3.37 -27.13
N THR A 117 2.36 -4.23 -27.30
CA THR A 117 2.47 -5.15 -28.44
C THR A 117 1.84 -6.51 -28.17
N GLU A 118 2.06 -7.06 -26.98
CA GLU A 118 1.51 -8.35 -26.55
C GLU A 118 1.02 -8.30 -25.09
N PRO A 119 0.02 -9.11 -24.72
CA PRO A 119 -0.38 -9.28 -23.34
C PRO A 119 0.73 -9.96 -22.52
N THR A 120 0.91 -9.55 -21.28
CA THR A 120 1.82 -10.25 -20.36
C THR A 120 1.25 -11.63 -19.98
N ALA A 121 2.09 -12.55 -19.49
CA ALA A 121 1.64 -13.90 -19.13
C ALA A 121 0.46 -13.93 -18.13
N ILE A 122 0.49 -13.01 -17.16
CA ILE A 122 -0.59 -12.87 -16.16
C ILE A 122 -1.88 -12.30 -16.79
N GLN A 123 -1.76 -11.41 -17.77
CA GLN A 123 -2.91 -10.88 -18.53
C GLN A 123 -3.50 -11.96 -19.45
N ALA A 124 -2.64 -12.66 -20.19
CA ALA A 124 -2.98 -13.72 -21.13
C ALA A 124 -3.84 -14.83 -20.48
N GLN A 125 -3.45 -15.29 -19.29
CA GLN A 125 -4.20 -16.32 -18.57
C GLN A 125 -5.28 -15.74 -17.65
N GLY A 126 -5.09 -14.51 -17.14
CA GLY A 126 -6.00 -13.88 -16.18
C GLY A 126 -7.26 -13.27 -16.80
N TRP A 127 -7.18 -12.61 -17.96
CA TRP A 127 -8.34 -12.03 -18.62
C TRP A 127 -9.45 -13.02 -18.93
N PRO A 128 -9.20 -14.19 -19.55
CA PRO A 128 -10.30 -15.09 -19.89
C PRO A 128 -10.95 -15.68 -18.63
N VAL A 129 -10.19 -15.90 -17.55
CA VAL A 129 -10.74 -16.27 -16.23
C VAL A 129 -11.61 -15.15 -15.66
N ALA A 130 -11.10 -13.91 -15.62
CA ALA A 130 -11.85 -12.77 -15.08
C ALA A 130 -13.13 -12.49 -15.89
N LEU A 131 -13.05 -12.54 -17.23
CA LEU A 131 -14.20 -12.33 -18.13
C LEU A 131 -15.24 -13.47 -18.05
N SER A 132 -14.82 -14.67 -17.62
CA SER A 132 -15.74 -15.80 -17.40
C SER A 132 -16.55 -15.69 -16.10
N GLY A 133 -16.27 -14.68 -15.27
CA GLY A 133 -17.00 -14.43 -14.03
C GLY A 133 -16.60 -15.34 -12.86
N LEU A 134 -15.51 -16.10 -13.00
CA LEU A 134 -14.94 -16.95 -11.96
C LEU A 134 -14.18 -16.12 -10.93
N ASP A 135 -14.25 -16.51 -9.67
CA ASP A 135 -13.34 -15.99 -8.65
C ASP A 135 -11.91 -16.45 -8.97
N MET A 136 -10.92 -15.62 -8.64
CA MET A 136 -9.53 -15.98 -8.96
C MET A 136 -8.49 -15.40 -8.02
N VAL A 137 -7.37 -16.10 -7.95
CA VAL A 137 -6.11 -15.61 -7.38
C VAL A 137 -5.08 -15.55 -8.49
N GLY A 138 -4.53 -14.37 -8.75
CA GLY A 138 -3.45 -14.16 -9.71
C GLY A 138 -2.14 -13.78 -9.02
N VAL A 139 -1.16 -14.67 -9.05
CA VAL A 139 0.17 -14.48 -8.48
C VAL A 139 1.17 -14.29 -9.61
N ALA A 140 1.83 -13.14 -9.64
CA ALA A 140 2.87 -12.84 -10.62
C ALA A 140 3.80 -11.74 -10.09
N GLN A 141 5.06 -11.73 -10.50
CA GLN A 141 6.06 -10.76 -10.04
C GLN A 141 5.63 -9.29 -10.16
N THR A 142 6.30 -8.40 -9.42
CA THR A 142 6.09 -6.95 -9.54
C THR A 142 6.40 -6.46 -10.95
N GLY A 143 5.59 -5.53 -11.47
CA GLY A 143 5.78 -4.99 -12.82
C GLY A 143 5.28 -5.89 -13.96
N SER A 144 4.61 -7.01 -13.67
CA SER A 144 4.07 -7.94 -14.69
C SER A 144 2.73 -7.52 -15.32
N GLY A 145 2.21 -6.32 -15.01
CA GLY A 145 0.95 -5.83 -15.59
C GLY A 145 -0.34 -6.35 -14.92
N LYS A 146 -0.28 -6.74 -13.63
CA LYS A 146 -1.45 -7.16 -12.83
C LYS A 146 -2.59 -6.15 -12.83
N THR A 147 -2.30 -4.85 -12.79
CA THR A 147 -3.30 -3.79 -12.77
C THR A 147 -4.27 -3.84 -13.96
N LEU A 148 -3.75 -4.00 -15.19
CA LEU A 148 -4.60 -4.16 -16.37
C LEU A 148 -5.24 -5.55 -16.46
N SER A 149 -4.70 -6.54 -15.74
CA SER A 149 -5.29 -7.89 -15.67
C SER A 149 -6.65 -7.87 -14.99
N TYR A 150 -6.87 -6.97 -14.02
CA TYR A 150 -8.17 -6.84 -13.34
C TYR A 150 -9.00 -5.62 -13.77
N LEU A 151 -8.39 -4.54 -14.27
CA LEU A 151 -9.15 -3.34 -14.68
C LEU A 151 -9.86 -3.52 -16.02
N LEU A 152 -9.23 -4.16 -17.02
CA LEU A 152 -9.85 -4.31 -18.33
C LEU A 152 -11.08 -5.23 -18.28
N PRO A 153 -11.05 -6.39 -17.62
CA PRO A 153 -12.26 -7.17 -17.39
C PRO A 153 -13.31 -6.43 -16.56
N ALA A 154 -12.91 -5.60 -15.59
CA ALA A 154 -13.86 -4.80 -14.82
C ALA A 154 -14.66 -3.82 -15.71
N ILE A 155 -14.02 -3.21 -16.71
CA ILE A 155 -14.70 -2.33 -17.67
C ILE A 155 -15.72 -3.11 -18.50
N VAL A 156 -15.35 -4.29 -19.00
CA VAL A 156 -16.28 -5.18 -19.74
C VAL A 156 -17.45 -5.57 -18.84
N HIS A 157 -17.17 -5.97 -17.60
CA HIS A 157 -18.17 -6.32 -16.61
C HIS A 157 -19.16 -5.19 -16.38
N ILE A 158 -18.67 -3.95 -16.17
CA ILE A 158 -19.52 -2.76 -15.96
C ILE A 158 -20.40 -2.47 -17.17
N ASN A 159 -19.87 -2.58 -18.38
CA ASN A 159 -20.61 -2.28 -19.62
C ASN A 159 -21.81 -3.20 -19.84
N HIS A 160 -21.81 -4.39 -19.24
CA HIS A 160 -22.92 -5.34 -19.30
C HIS A 160 -23.86 -5.26 -18.08
N GLN A 161 -23.70 -4.25 -17.23
CA GLN A 161 -24.63 -3.94 -16.15
C GLN A 161 -25.57 -2.80 -16.53
N PRO A 162 -26.78 -2.72 -15.94
CA PRO A 162 -27.59 -1.52 -16.04
C PRO A 162 -26.82 -0.28 -15.59
N PHE A 163 -27.06 0.85 -16.23
CA PHE A 163 -26.45 2.12 -15.83
C PHE A 163 -26.74 2.44 -14.35
N LEU A 164 -25.83 3.22 -13.75
CA LEU A 164 -26.01 3.65 -12.37
C LEU A 164 -27.20 4.60 -12.24
N GLU A 165 -28.05 4.33 -11.25
CA GLU A 165 -29.09 5.25 -10.84
C GLU A 165 -28.60 6.17 -9.72
N ARG A 166 -29.34 7.25 -9.46
CA ARG A 166 -28.99 8.17 -8.38
C ARG A 166 -29.09 7.47 -7.03
N GLY A 167 -28.00 7.47 -6.27
CA GLY A 167 -27.91 6.79 -4.97
C GLY A 167 -27.36 5.35 -5.05
N ASP A 168 -27.04 4.87 -6.25
CA ASP A 168 -26.29 3.65 -6.41
C ASP A 168 -24.83 3.82 -5.95
N GLY A 169 -24.30 2.72 -5.43
CA GLY A 169 -22.87 2.58 -5.16
C GLY A 169 -22.10 2.03 -6.37
N PRO A 170 -20.77 1.87 -6.23
CA PRO A 170 -19.95 1.35 -7.32
C PRO A 170 -20.27 -0.10 -7.68
N ILE A 171 -20.04 -0.44 -8.95
CA ILE A 171 -20.15 -1.79 -9.49
C ILE A 171 -18.83 -2.55 -9.28
N CYS A 172 -17.71 -1.88 -9.51
CA CYS A 172 -16.36 -2.38 -9.29
C CYS A 172 -15.73 -1.69 -8.06
N LEU A 173 -15.27 -2.48 -7.11
CA LEU A 173 -14.51 -2.03 -5.95
C LEU A 173 -13.10 -2.63 -5.99
N VAL A 174 -12.07 -1.79 -5.99
CA VAL A 174 -10.67 -2.19 -5.82
C VAL A 174 -10.19 -1.75 -4.45
N LEU A 175 -9.76 -2.69 -3.61
CA LEU A 175 -9.13 -2.41 -2.33
C LEU A 175 -7.61 -2.49 -2.46
N ALA A 176 -6.92 -1.47 -1.96
CA ALA A 176 -5.46 -1.40 -1.92
C ALA A 176 -4.97 -1.06 -0.49
N PRO A 177 -3.79 -1.55 -0.07
CA PRO A 177 -3.27 -1.36 1.29
C PRO A 177 -2.80 0.07 1.58
N THR A 178 -2.38 0.81 0.56
CA THR A 178 -1.83 2.17 0.72
C THR A 178 -2.58 3.18 -0.11
N ARG A 179 -2.49 4.45 0.31
CA ARG A 179 -3.17 5.57 -0.34
C ARG A 179 -2.56 5.84 -1.71
N GLU A 180 -1.24 5.73 -1.79
CA GLU A 180 -0.44 5.97 -2.98
C GLU A 180 -0.72 4.93 -4.05
N LEU A 181 -0.80 3.65 -3.67
CA LEU A 181 -1.22 2.58 -4.59
C LEU A 181 -2.65 2.80 -5.09
N ALA A 182 -3.57 3.18 -4.20
CA ALA A 182 -4.95 3.46 -4.59
C ALA A 182 -5.04 4.62 -5.60
N GLN A 183 -4.26 5.68 -5.43
CA GLN A 183 -4.18 6.79 -6.38
C GLN A 183 -3.59 6.35 -7.72
N GLN A 184 -2.54 5.52 -7.70
CA GLN A 184 -1.92 5.00 -8.92
C GLN A 184 -2.91 4.13 -9.73
N VAL A 185 -3.58 3.18 -9.07
CA VAL A 185 -4.59 2.34 -9.73
C VAL A 185 -5.73 3.19 -10.28
N GLN A 186 -6.13 4.25 -9.57
CA GLN A 186 -7.13 5.19 -10.09
C GLN A 186 -6.63 5.97 -11.32
N GLN A 187 -5.36 6.37 -11.35
CA GLN A 187 -4.79 7.04 -12.52
C GLN A 187 -4.84 6.14 -13.76
N VAL A 188 -4.46 4.87 -13.61
CA VAL A 188 -4.56 3.87 -14.68
C VAL A 188 -6.03 3.66 -15.06
N ALA A 189 -6.92 3.45 -14.08
CA ALA A 189 -8.34 3.26 -14.33
C ALA A 189 -8.97 4.46 -15.07
N ALA A 190 -8.59 5.69 -14.73
CA ALA A 190 -9.14 6.90 -15.32
C ALA A 190 -8.83 7.04 -16.82
N GLU A 191 -7.71 6.48 -17.28
CA GLU A 191 -7.34 6.49 -18.70
C GLU A 191 -8.33 5.66 -19.53
N TYR A 192 -8.54 4.41 -19.14
CA TYR A 192 -9.44 3.49 -19.82
C TYR A 192 -10.92 3.82 -19.56
N SER A 193 -11.26 4.28 -18.35
CA SER A 193 -12.62 4.67 -17.99
C SER A 193 -13.12 5.85 -18.82
N ARG A 194 -12.26 6.84 -19.08
CA ARG A 194 -12.60 8.00 -19.92
C ARG A 194 -12.95 7.59 -21.34
N ALA A 195 -12.19 6.66 -21.92
CA ALA A 195 -12.49 6.10 -23.25
C ALA A 195 -13.84 5.37 -23.28
N CYS A 196 -14.26 4.80 -22.14
CA CYS A 196 -15.51 4.07 -21.96
C CYS A 196 -16.68 4.90 -21.41
N ARG A 197 -16.51 6.21 -21.22
CA ARG A 197 -17.50 7.09 -20.55
C ARG A 197 -17.89 6.62 -19.15
N LEU A 198 -17.01 5.88 -18.49
CA LEU A 198 -17.14 5.45 -17.10
C LEU A 198 -16.45 6.45 -16.17
N LYS A 199 -16.92 6.53 -14.94
CA LYS A 199 -16.37 7.38 -13.89
C LYS A 199 -15.67 6.52 -12.85
N SER A 200 -14.49 6.98 -12.43
CA SER A 200 -13.70 6.34 -11.38
C SER A 200 -13.29 7.37 -10.32
N THR A 201 -13.32 6.99 -9.04
CA THR A 201 -12.78 7.82 -7.94
C THR A 201 -11.87 7.02 -7.02
N CYS A 202 -11.05 7.74 -6.25
CA CYS A 202 -10.14 7.17 -5.26
C CYS A 202 -10.48 7.64 -3.84
N ILE A 203 -10.66 6.70 -2.92
CA ILE A 203 -11.13 6.95 -1.56
C ILE A 203 -10.08 6.53 -0.54
N TYR A 204 -9.49 7.52 0.13
CA TYR A 204 -8.38 7.27 1.04
C TYR A 204 -8.26 8.31 2.15
N GLY A 205 -7.67 7.88 3.27
CA GLY A 205 -7.45 8.69 4.47
C GLY A 205 -6.51 9.87 4.24
N GLY A 206 -6.48 10.85 5.16
CA GLY A 206 -5.53 11.98 5.12
C GLY A 206 -5.83 13.08 4.11
N ALA A 207 -6.64 12.82 3.08
CA ALA A 207 -7.19 13.84 2.19
C ALA A 207 -8.58 14.32 2.67
N PRO A 208 -9.01 15.54 2.30
CA PRO A 208 -10.33 16.09 2.60
C PRO A 208 -11.47 15.16 2.16
N LYS A 209 -12.47 14.96 3.02
CA LYS A 209 -13.63 14.08 2.73
C LYS A 209 -14.56 14.64 1.64
N GLY A 210 -14.72 15.97 1.59
CA GLY A 210 -15.72 16.65 0.75
C GLY A 210 -15.67 16.27 -0.74
N PRO A 211 -14.51 16.38 -1.42
CA PRO A 211 -14.38 15.98 -2.82
C PRO A 211 -14.70 14.50 -3.06
N GLN A 212 -14.19 13.60 -2.21
CA GLN A 212 -14.45 12.16 -2.33
C GLN A 212 -15.94 11.81 -2.15
N ILE A 213 -16.62 12.46 -1.20
CA ILE A 213 -18.07 12.32 -1.00
C ILE A 213 -18.83 12.81 -2.23
N ARG A 214 -18.44 13.96 -2.78
CA ARG A 214 -19.10 14.53 -3.96
C ARG A 214 -18.97 13.61 -5.17
N ASP A 215 -17.82 12.99 -5.37
CA ASP A 215 -17.61 12.03 -6.46
C ASP A 215 -18.52 10.80 -6.29
N LEU A 216 -18.58 10.24 -5.08
CA LEU A 216 -19.49 9.14 -4.74
C LEU A 216 -20.96 9.49 -4.98
N GLU A 217 -21.41 10.65 -4.52
CA GLU A 217 -22.80 11.11 -4.65
C GLU A 217 -23.19 11.40 -6.11
N ARG A 218 -22.22 11.71 -6.98
CA ARG A 218 -22.41 11.86 -8.43
C ARG A 218 -22.54 10.51 -9.17
N GLY A 219 -22.30 9.40 -8.48
CA GLY A 219 -22.26 8.05 -9.04
C GLY A 219 -20.94 7.78 -9.77
N VAL A 220 -20.28 6.70 -9.37
CA VAL A 220 -19.03 6.19 -9.96
C VAL A 220 -19.13 4.69 -10.15
N GLU A 221 -18.76 4.19 -11.33
CA GLU A 221 -18.80 2.76 -11.62
C GLU A 221 -17.62 2.03 -10.98
N ILE A 222 -16.45 2.69 -10.94
CA ILE A 222 -15.21 2.15 -10.37
C ILE A 222 -14.81 2.94 -9.12
N CYS A 223 -14.72 2.27 -7.98
CA CYS A 223 -14.21 2.84 -6.74
C CYS A 223 -12.90 2.15 -6.37
N ILE A 224 -11.81 2.91 -6.26
CA ILE A 224 -10.54 2.42 -5.72
C ILE A 224 -10.43 2.96 -4.29
N ALA A 225 -10.14 2.13 -3.29
CA ALA A 225 -10.18 2.57 -1.91
C ALA A 225 -9.15 1.91 -0.99
N THR A 226 -8.72 2.68 0.01
CA THR A 226 -8.10 2.11 1.22
C THR A 226 -9.20 1.74 2.23
N PRO A 227 -9.08 0.60 2.95
CA PRO A 227 -10.16 0.08 3.80
C PRO A 227 -10.72 1.08 4.81
N GLY A 228 -9.85 1.77 5.55
CA GLY A 228 -10.26 2.65 6.65
C GLY A 228 -11.19 3.80 6.21
N ARG A 229 -10.89 4.48 5.10
CA ARG A 229 -11.74 5.58 4.60
C ARG A 229 -13.05 5.06 3.98
N LEU A 230 -13.01 3.91 3.33
CA LEU A 230 -14.22 3.29 2.79
C LEU A 230 -15.20 2.94 3.91
N ILE A 231 -14.71 2.34 5.00
CA ILE A 231 -15.52 2.01 6.18
C ILE A 231 -16.19 3.27 6.75
N ASP A 232 -15.44 4.34 6.94
CA ASP A 232 -15.96 5.64 7.42
C ASP A 232 -17.12 6.16 6.53
N PHE A 233 -16.98 6.04 5.21
CA PHE A 233 -18.05 6.44 4.28
C PHE A 233 -19.24 5.48 4.23
N LEU A 234 -19.03 4.18 4.43
CA LEU A 234 -20.11 3.21 4.56
C LEU A 234 -20.91 3.45 5.85
N GLU A 235 -20.22 3.69 6.97
CA GLU A 235 -20.86 4.01 8.26
C GLU A 235 -21.65 5.32 8.21
N ALA A 236 -21.12 6.33 7.52
CA ALA A 236 -21.77 7.62 7.36
C ALA A 236 -22.86 7.63 6.26
N GLY A 237 -23.10 6.51 5.58
CA GLY A 237 -24.09 6.41 4.49
C GLY A 237 -23.76 7.28 3.28
N LYS A 238 -22.48 7.61 3.05
CA LYS A 238 -22.00 8.40 1.89
C LYS A 238 -21.85 7.58 0.63
N THR A 239 -21.74 6.27 0.78
CA THR A 239 -21.82 5.29 -0.32
C THR A 239 -22.41 4.00 0.21
N ASN A 240 -22.63 3.03 -0.66
CA ASN A 240 -23.08 1.68 -0.34
C ASN A 240 -22.45 0.68 -1.32
N LEU A 241 -22.49 -0.62 -1.02
CA LEU A 241 -21.94 -1.66 -1.91
C LEU A 241 -23.03 -2.60 -2.44
N ARG A 242 -24.28 -2.12 -2.60
CA ARG A 242 -25.40 -2.94 -3.09
C ARG A 242 -25.24 -3.37 -4.54
N ARG A 243 -24.66 -2.49 -5.37
CA ARG A 243 -24.38 -2.74 -6.79
C ARG A 243 -23.02 -3.40 -7.03
N CYS A 244 -22.19 -3.55 -5.99
CA CYS A 244 -20.85 -4.09 -6.11
C CYS A 244 -20.90 -5.57 -6.45
N THR A 245 -20.49 -5.90 -7.67
CA THR A 245 -20.53 -7.25 -8.25
C THR A 245 -19.16 -7.74 -8.70
N TYR A 246 -18.17 -6.84 -8.73
CA TYR A 246 -16.77 -7.13 -9.06
C TYR A 246 -15.86 -6.54 -7.98
N LEU A 247 -15.25 -7.40 -7.16
CA LEU A 247 -14.38 -7.03 -6.05
C LEU A 247 -12.94 -7.44 -6.36
N VAL A 248 -12.01 -6.49 -6.24
CA VAL A 248 -10.58 -6.73 -6.38
C VAL A 248 -9.88 -6.45 -5.04
N LEU A 249 -9.05 -7.39 -4.59
CA LEU A 249 -8.04 -7.16 -3.56
C LEU A 249 -6.66 -7.10 -4.23
N ASP A 250 -6.08 -5.92 -4.32
CA ASP A 250 -4.71 -5.73 -4.83
C ASP A 250 -3.70 -5.76 -3.68
N GLU A 251 -2.52 -6.34 -3.93
CA GLU A 251 -1.54 -6.72 -2.89
C GLU A 251 -2.24 -7.54 -1.77
N ALA A 252 -2.97 -8.58 -2.17
CA ALA A 252 -3.90 -9.33 -1.32
C ALA A 252 -3.24 -10.01 -0.10
N ASP A 253 -2.02 -10.49 -0.24
CA ASP A 253 -1.18 -10.96 0.86
C ASP A 253 -1.02 -9.91 1.97
N ARG A 254 -0.76 -8.65 1.60
CA ARG A 254 -0.61 -7.55 2.56
C ARG A 254 -1.91 -7.12 3.18
N MET A 255 -2.97 -7.14 2.39
CA MET A 255 -4.32 -6.88 2.83
C MET A 255 -4.78 -7.93 3.86
N LEU A 256 -4.29 -9.17 3.78
CA LEU A 256 -4.65 -10.23 4.72
C LEU A 256 -3.68 -10.34 5.92
N ASP A 257 -2.42 -9.96 5.77
CA ASP A 257 -1.37 -10.10 6.80
C ASP A 257 -1.23 -8.89 7.74
N MET A 258 -1.36 -7.65 7.24
CA MET A 258 -1.08 -6.43 8.03
C MET A 258 -2.13 -6.05 9.10
N GLY A 259 -3.00 -6.98 9.50
CA GLY A 259 -4.15 -6.66 10.35
C GLY A 259 -5.23 -5.82 9.65
N PHE A 260 -5.21 -5.78 8.31
CA PHE A 260 -6.31 -5.25 7.51
C PHE A 260 -7.46 -6.25 7.37
N GLU A 261 -7.22 -7.54 7.61
CA GLU A 261 -8.23 -8.61 7.50
C GLU A 261 -9.56 -8.27 8.21
N PRO A 262 -9.59 -7.75 9.46
CA PRO A 262 -10.85 -7.39 10.10
C PRO A 262 -11.59 -6.26 9.39
N GLN A 263 -10.85 -5.30 8.80
CA GLN A 263 -11.43 -4.20 8.03
C GLN A 263 -11.99 -4.71 6.70
N ILE A 264 -11.27 -5.61 6.02
CA ILE A 264 -11.72 -6.22 4.77
C ILE A 264 -12.98 -7.05 5.01
N ARG A 265 -13.00 -7.87 6.07
CA ARG A 265 -14.18 -8.64 6.44
C ARG A 265 -15.40 -7.76 6.65
N LYS A 266 -15.25 -6.64 7.36
CA LYS A 266 -16.33 -5.65 7.53
C LYS A 266 -16.82 -5.07 6.20
N ILE A 267 -15.92 -4.78 5.26
CA ILE A 267 -16.29 -4.27 3.94
C ILE A 267 -17.01 -5.36 3.13
N VAL A 268 -16.46 -6.56 3.08
CA VAL A 268 -17.00 -7.70 2.32
C VAL A 268 -18.38 -8.14 2.83
N ASP A 269 -18.61 -8.08 4.15
CA ASP A 269 -19.94 -8.32 4.74
C ASP A 269 -21.00 -7.30 4.28
N GLN A 270 -20.60 -6.17 3.70
CA GLN A 270 -21.50 -5.18 3.09
C GLN A 270 -21.70 -5.38 1.59
N ILE A 271 -21.11 -6.41 0.98
CA ILE A 271 -21.23 -6.75 -0.44
C ILE A 271 -22.07 -8.02 -0.58
N ARG A 272 -22.86 -8.09 -1.65
CA ARG A 272 -23.63 -9.29 -1.98
C ARG A 272 -22.71 -10.53 -2.12
N PRO A 273 -23.14 -11.72 -1.68
CA PRO A 273 -22.28 -12.90 -1.62
C PRO A 273 -22.07 -13.53 -3.00
N ASP A 274 -22.90 -13.23 -3.98
CA ASP A 274 -22.80 -13.66 -5.36
C ASP A 274 -21.96 -12.71 -6.23
N ARG A 275 -21.18 -11.78 -5.66
CA ARG A 275 -20.14 -11.03 -6.39
C ARG A 275 -19.07 -11.98 -6.99
N GLN A 276 -18.28 -11.46 -7.93
CA GLN A 276 -16.99 -12.03 -8.33
C GLN A 276 -15.88 -11.41 -7.47
N THR A 277 -14.95 -12.22 -6.97
CA THR A 277 -13.81 -11.80 -6.15
C THR A 277 -12.49 -12.18 -6.82
N LEU A 278 -11.63 -11.19 -7.05
CA LEU A 278 -10.31 -11.36 -7.65
C LEU A 278 -9.22 -10.87 -6.70
N MET A 279 -8.26 -11.72 -6.38
CA MET A 279 -7.11 -11.38 -5.54
C MET A 279 -5.84 -11.38 -6.37
N TRP A 280 -5.02 -10.35 -6.21
CA TRP A 280 -3.77 -10.20 -6.96
C TRP A 280 -2.64 -9.90 -5.99
N SER A 281 -1.51 -10.59 -6.17
CA SER A 281 -0.30 -10.29 -5.42
C SER A 281 0.96 -10.74 -6.17
N ALA A 282 2.12 -10.23 -5.71
CA ALA A 282 3.42 -10.77 -6.08
C ALA A 282 3.83 -11.98 -5.24
N THR A 283 3.30 -12.13 -4.02
CA THR A 283 3.61 -13.26 -3.15
C THR A 283 2.32 -13.91 -2.64
N TRP A 284 2.37 -15.21 -2.37
CA TRP A 284 1.18 -15.95 -1.93
C TRP A 284 1.52 -17.02 -0.89
N PRO A 285 1.91 -16.62 0.33
CA PRO A 285 2.33 -17.53 1.39
C PRO A 285 1.17 -18.40 1.91
N LYS A 286 1.48 -19.48 2.63
CA LYS A 286 0.48 -20.50 3.03
C LYS A 286 -0.54 -19.94 4.02
N GLU A 287 -0.11 -19.03 4.87
CA GLU A 287 -0.90 -18.37 5.92
C GLU A 287 -2.01 -17.50 5.28
N VAL A 288 -1.66 -16.78 4.21
CA VAL A 288 -2.59 -15.95 3.44
C VAL A 288 -3.59 -16.82 2.65
N ARG A 289 -3.16 -17.97 2.12
CA ARG A 289 -4.04 -18.89 1.37
C ARG A 289 -5.25 -19.32 2.18
N GLN A 290 -5.05 -19.70 3.44
CA GLN A 290 -6.14 -20.13 4.32
C GLN A 290 -7.12 -18.99 4.61
N LEU A 291 -6.62 -17.77 4.80
CA LEU A 291 -7.47 -16.59 5.01
C LEU A 291 -8.23 -16.18 3.75
N ALA A 292 -7.64 -16.37 2.57
CA ALA A 292 -8.26 -16.03 1.30
C ALA A 292 -9.51 -16.87 1.00
N GLU A 293 -9.54 -18.13 1.45
CA GLU A 293 -10.67 -19.05 1.26
C GLU A 293 -11.98 -18.53 1.88
N ASP A 294 -11.91 -17.69 2.93
CA ASP A 294 -13.09 -17.05 3.52
C ASP A 294 -13.79 -16.03 2.60
N PHE A 295 -13.06 -15.51 1.61
CA PHE A 295 -13.52 -14.44 0.74
C PHE A 295 -13.85 -14.88 -0.69
N LEU A 296 -13.38 -16.07 -1.08
CA LEU A 296 -13.46 -16.65 -2.43
C LEU A 296 -14.46 -17.81 -2.49
N LYS A 297 -15.03 -18.07 -3.66
CA LYS A 297 -15.87 -19.24 -3.96
C LYS A 297 -15.35 -19.94 -5.20
N GLU A 298 -15.17 -21.28 -5.16
CA GLU A 298 -14.75 -22.11 -6.31
C GLU A 298 -13.85 -21.36 -7.31
N TYR A 299 -12.62 -21.06 -6.88
CA TYR A 299 -11.75 -20.11 -7.57
C TYR A 299 -10.67 -20.77 -8.41
N VAL A 300 -10.18 -20.04 -9.42
CA VAL A 300 -9.00 -20.41 -10.21
C VAL A 300 -7.76 -19.72 -9.66
N HIS A 301 -6.69 -20.47 -9.43
CA HIS A 301 -5.41 -19.94 -8.99
C HIS A 301 -4.39 -20.02 -10.12
N ILE A 302 -3.92 -18.86 -10.57
CA ILE A 302 -2.88 -18.71 -11.58
C ILE A 302 -1.60 -18.23 -10.90
N ASN A 303 -0.48 -18.91 -11.16
CA ASN A 303 0.86 -18.51 -10.73
C ASN A 303 1.75 -18.37 -11.96
N ILE A 304 2.46 -17.24 -12.06
CA ILE A 304 3.45 -16.98 -13.12
C ILE A 304 4.83 -16.99 -12.47
N GLY A 305 5.72 -17.82 -13.00
CA GLY A 305 7.05 -18.03 -12.46
C GLY A 305 7.11 -19.15 -11.42
N ALA A 306 8.13 -19.10 -10.56
CA ALA A 306 8.31 -20.10 -9.51
C ALA A 306 7.11 -20.16 -8.54
N LEU A 307 6.82 -21.35 -8.02
CA LEU A 307 5.78 -21.57 -7.00
C LEU A 307 6.22 -21.16 -5.60
N GLU A 308 7.54 -21.07 -5.40
CA GLU A 308 8.15 -20.59 -4.17
C GLU A 308 8.35 -19.07 -4.22
N LEU A 309 8.78 -18.49 -3.11
CA LEU A 309 9.01 -17.06 -3.01
C LEU A 309 10.11 -16.63 -3.99
N SER A 310 9.74 -15.87 -5.02
CA SER A 310 10.65 -15.49 -6.10
C SER A 310 10.69 -13.98 -6.32
N ALA A 311 11.90 -13.48 -6.51
CA ALA A 311 12.15 -12.09 -6.89
C ALA A 311 12.14 -11.96 -8.42
N ASN A 312 11.87 -10.76 -8.93
CA ASN A 312 12.03 -10.49 -10.36
C ASN A 312 13.50 -10.74 -10.79
N HIS A 313 13.71 -11.65 -11.73
CA HIS A 313 15.04 -12.06 -12.19
C HIS A 313 15.82 -10.95 -12.91
N ASN A 314 15.16 -9.88 -13.35
CA ASN A 314 15.82 -8.70 -13.95
C ASN A 314 16.52 -7.79 -12.93
N ILE A 315 16.50 -8.15 -11.64
CA ILE A 315 17.13 -7.41 -10.55
C ILE A 315 18.47 -8.06 -10.21
N LEU A 316 19.57 -7.31 -10.35
CA LEU A 316 20.85 -7.69 -9.76
C LEU A 316 20.79 -7.46 -8.25
N GLN A 317 20.96 -8.53 -7.47
CA GLN A 317 20.84 -8.49 -6.01
C GLN A 317 22.22 -8.59 -5.37
N ILE A 318 22.63 -7.53 -4.65
CA ILE A 318 23.93 -7.44 -3.98
C ILE A 318 23.70 -7.34 -2.48
N VAL A 319 24.20 -8.33 -1.73
CA VAL A 319 24.11 -8.38 -0.27
C VAL A 319 25.48 -8.12 0.35
N ASP A 320 25.56 -7.05 1.13
CA ASP A 320 26.75 -6.65 1.88
C ASP A 320 26.53 -6.94 3.36
N VAL A 321 27.32 -7.88 3.90
CA VAL A 321 27.27 -8.26 5.31
C VAL A 321 28.14 -7.30 6.10
N CYS A 322 27.52 -6.49 6.97
CA CYS A 322 28.17 -5.42 7.71
C CYS A 322 27.62 -5.28 9.14
N HIS A 323 28.28 -4.45 9.95
CA HIS A 323 27.75 -4.03 11.24
C HIS A 323 26.92 -2.75 11.11
N ASP A 324 26.01 -2.49 12.06
CA ASP A 324 25.14 -1.30 12.03
C ASP A 324 25.91 0.02 12.01
N VAL A 325 27.09 0.07 12.65
CA VAL A 325 27.95 1.25 12.70
C VAL A 325 28.59 1.59 11.34
N GLU A 326 28.69 0.61 10.44
CA GLU A 326 29.33 0.76 9.12
C GLU A 326 28.34 1.19 8.03
N LYS A 327 27.04 1.10 8.29
CA LYS A 327 25.98 1.34 7.29
C LYS A 327 26.04 2.76 6.72
N ASP A 328 26.34 3.75 7.55
CA ASP A 328 26.40 5.15 7.12
C ASP A 328 27.53 5.38 6.12
N ASP A 329 28.75 4.91 6.43
CA ASP A 329 29.91 5.06 5.56
C ASP A 329 29.73 4.28 4.26
N LYS A 330 29.15 3.07 4.35
CA LYS A 330 28.83 2.24 3.18
C LYS A 330 27.78 2.91 2.30
N LEU A 331 26.74 3.51 2.88
CA LEU A 331 25.72 4.23 2.13
C LEU A 331 26.33 5.41 1.37
N ILE A 332 27.17 6.23 2.02
CA ILE A 332 27.77 7.40 1.38
C ILE A 332 28.62 6.99 0.18
N ARG A 333 29.51 5.99 0.34
CA ARG A 333 30.33 5.48 -0.77
C ARG A 333 29.49 4.95 -1.92
N LEU A 334 28.45 4.18 -1.60
CA LEU A 334 27.53 3.66 -2.60
C LEU A 334 26.79 4.79 -3.33
N MET A 335 26.40 5.85 -2.61
CA MET A 335 25.75 7.01 -3.21
C MET A 335 26.69 7.83 -4.11
N GLU A 336 27.99 7.91 -3.80
CA GLU A 336 29.00 8.53 -4.68
C GLU A 336 29.10 7.81 -6.02
N GLU A 337 29.13 6.47 -6.00
CA GLU A 337 29.12 5.66 -7.22
C GLU A 337 27.81 5.84 -8.00
N ILE A 338 26.67 5.68 -7.34
CA ILE A 338 25.35 5.77 -7.98
C ILE A 338 25.09 7.17 -8.58
N MET A 339 25.42 8.25 -7.87
CA MET A 339 25.17 9.60 -8.36
C MET A 339 26.09 10.01 -9.52
N SER A 340 27.17 9.27 -9.77
CA SER A 340 28.00 9.45 -10.96
C SER A 340 27.34 8.92 -12.25
N GLU A 341 26.33 8.04 -12.12
CA GLU A 341 25.56 7.55 -13.24
C GLU A 341 24.49 8.55 -13.71
N LYS A 342 24.17 8.50 -15.01
CA LYS A 342 23.09 9.31 -15.59
C LYS A 342 21.70 8.90 -15.09
N GLU A 343 21.48 7.60 -14.93
CA GLU A 343 20.23 7.02 -14.42
C GLU A 343 20.36 6.67 -12.95
N ASN A 344 20.17 7.64 -12.08
CA ASN A 344 20.57 7.52 -10.67
C ASN A 344 19.40 7.57 -9.67
N LYS A 345 18.15 7.52 -10.14
CA LYS A 345 16.98 7.49 -9.23
C LYS A 345 17.08 6.28 -8.30
N THR A 346 17.06 6.57 -7.01
CA THR A 346 17.37 5.62 -5.93
C THR A 346 16.34 5.69 -4.83
N ILE A 347 15.87 4.53 -4.38
CA ILE A 347 15.03 4.41 -3.18
C ILE A 347 15.83 3.73 -2.06
N VAL A 348 15.92 4.38 -0.90
CA VAL A 348 16.59 3.87 0.30
C VAL A 348 15.55 3.47 1.35
N PHE A 349 15.54 2.19 1.71
CA PHE A 349 14.63 1.62 2.69
C PHE A 349 15.21 1.57 4.09
N VAL A 350 14.45 2.10 5.04
CA VAL A 350 14.75 2.06 6.47
C VAL A 350 13.58 1.49 7.26
N GLU A 351 13.88 0.91 8.43
CA GLU A 351 12.88 0.20 9.23
C GLU A 351 11.86 1.13 9.88
N THR A 352 12.31 2.26 10.43
CA THR A 352 11.45 3.12 11.27
C THR A 352 11.31 4.53 10.72
N LYS A 353 10.18 5.17 11.05
CA LYS A 353 9.88 6.57 10.70
C LYS A 353 10.95 7.52 11.23
N ARG A 354 11.42 7.28 12.45
CA ARG A 354 12.49 8.07 13.09
C ARG A 354 13.81 7.95 12.32
N ARG A 355 14.22 6.72 11.97
CA ARG A 355 15.42 6.50 11.15
C ARG A 355 15.29 7.16 9.77
N CYS A 356 14.10 7.16 9.17
CA CYS A 356 13.83 7.87 7.92
C CYS A 356 14.12 9.36 8.04
N ASP A 357 13.61 10.02 9.07
CA ASP A 357 13.85 11.45 9.31
C ASP A 357 15.32 11.74 9.63
N ASP A 358 15.95 10.93 10.49
CA ASP A 358 17.34 11.11 10.91
C ASP A 358 18.31 10.93 9.73
N LEU A 359 18.13 9.87 8.93
CA LEU A 359 18.94 9.62 7.73
C LEU A 359 18.74 10.72 6.68
N THR A 360 17.49 11.15 6.46
CA THR A 360 17.19 12.24 5.50
C THR A 360 17.89 13.53 5.92
N ARG A 361 17.85 13.89 7.20
CA ARG A 361 18.53 15.09 7.72
C ARG A 361 20.04 14.99 7.58
N LYS A 362 20.63 13.82 7.84
CA LYS A 362 22.06 13.58 7.68
C LYS A 362 22.48 13.75 6.21
N MET A 363 21.82 13.02 5.31
CA MET A 363 22.12 13.11 3.87
C MET A 363 21.97 14.54 3.32
N ARG A 364 20.93 15.27 3.72
CA ARG A 364 20.75 16.68 3.32
C ARG A 364 21.84 17.60 3.85
N ARG A 365 22.30 17.38 5.08
CA ARG A 365 23.40 18.17 5.68
C ARG A 365 24.69 17.99 4.91
N ASP A 366 24.92 16.77 4.43
CA ASP A 366 26.10 16.40 3.64
C ASP A 366 25.95 16.82 2.15
N GLY A 367 24.84 17.49 1.79
CA GLY A 367 24.60 18.07 0.46
C GLY A 367 23.84 17.18 -0.52
N TRP A 368 23.41 15.98 -0.12
CA TRP A 368 22.69 15.08 -1.01
C TRP A 368 21.24 15.53 -1.25
N PRO A 369 20.73 15.44 -2.50
CA PRO A 369 19.36 15.81 -2.86
C PRO A 369 18.35 14.71 -2.46
N ALA A 370 18.27 14.42 -1.15
CA ALA A 370 17.43 13.37 -0.58
C ALA A 370 16.12 13.90 0.02
N MET A 371 15.06 13.10 -0.07
CA MET A 371 13.76 13.38 0.56
C MET A 371 13.24 12.15 1.29
N GLY A 372 12.60 12.37 2.45
CA GLY A 372 12.07 11.31 3.29
C GLY A 372 10.55 11.17 3.19
N ILE A 373 10.03 9.94 3.13
CA ILE A 373 8.59 9.63 3.13
C ILE A 373 8.25 8.51 4.12
N HIS A 374 7.31 8.79 5.02
CA HIS A 374 6.81 7.82 6.01
C HIS A 374 5.40 8.19 6.48
N GLY A 375 4.76 7.30 7.25
CA GLY A 375 3.35 7.43 7.64
C GLY A 375 2.99 8.57 8.60
N ASP A 376 3.98 9.28 9.18
CA ASP A 376 3.72 10.47 10.03
C ASP A 376 3.81 11.78 9.24
N LYS A 377 4.28 11.75 7.98
CA LYS A 377 4.18 12.90 7.08
C LYS A 377 2.71 13.13 6.72
N SER A 378 2.32 14.39 6.59
CA SER A 378 1.00 14.75 6.09
C SER A 378 0.81 14.23 4.66
N GLN A 379 -0.43 13.99 4.23
CA GLN A 379 -0.66 13.50 2.87
C GLN A 379 -0.15 14.48 1.81
N GLN A 380 -0.30 15.79 2.04
CA GLN A 380 0.21 16.82 1.13
C GLN A 380 1.74 16.76 0.97
N GLU A 381 2.48 16.54 2.06
CA GLU A 381 3.93 16.36 2.01
C GLU A 381 4.29 15.07 1.26
N ARG A 382 3.56 13.98 1.49
CA ARG A 382 3.79 12.70 0.80
C ARG A 382 3.58 12.85 -0.71
N ASP A 383 2.46 13.44 -1.12
CA ASP A 383 2.13 13.70 -2.52
C ASP A 383 3.20 14.60 -3.17
N TRP A 384 3.64 15.66 -2.48
CA TRP A 384 4.69 16.56 -2.96
C TRP A 384 6.04 15.84 -3.12
N VAL A 385 6.48 15.06 -2.11
CA VAL A 385 7.74 14.31 -2.17
C VAL A 385 7.74 13.31 -3.33
N LEU A 386 6.63 12.58 -3.51
CA LEU A 386 6.50 11.62 -4.60
C LEU A 386 6.50 12.30 -5.97
N ASN A 387 5.85 13.45 -6.08
CA ASN A 387 5.84 14.22 -7.32
C ASN A 387 7.25 14.69 -7.70
N GLU A 388 8.01 15.22 -6.75
CA GLU A 388 9.37 15.69 -6.98
C GLU A 388 10.34 14.53 -7.31
N PHE A 389 10.17 13.36 -6.69
CA PHE A 389 10.92 12.15 -7.02
C PHE A 389 10.55 11.61 -8.42
N LYS A 390 9.26 11.59 -8.77
CA LYS A 390 8.77 11.13 -10.09
C LYS A 390 9.39 11.95 -11.22
N HIS A 391 9.43 13.27 -11.07
CA HIS A 391 10.00 14.20 -12.04
C HIS A 391 11.54 14.29 -11.97
N GLY A 392 12.20 13.51 -11.10
CA GLY A 392 13.66 13.44 -11.00
C GLY A 392 14.32 14.67 -10.38
N LYS A 393 13.56 15.61 -9.81
CA LYS A 393 14.13 16.81 -9.15
C LYS A 393 14.86 16.47 -7.86
N ALA A 394 14.42 15.43 -7.17
CA ALA A 394 15.17 14.79 -6.09
C ALA A 394 15.35 13.31 -6.43
N PRO A 395 16.55 12.87 -6.84
CA PRO A 395 16.77 11.50 -7.27
C PRO A 395 16.86 10.49 -6.12
N ILE A 396 16.89 10.93 -4.86
CA ILE A 396 17.03 10.05 -3.69
C ILE A 396 15.78 10.12 -2.82
N LEU A 397 15.07 9.00 -2.70
CA LEU A 397 13.91 8.85 -1.84
C LEU A 397 14.20 7.89 -0.70
N ILE A 398 14.19 8.38 0.54
CA ILE A 398 14.31 7.57 1.74
C ILE A 398 12.91 7.23 2.24
N ALA A 399 12.60 5.95 2.42
CA ALA A 399 11.24 5.50 2.69
C ALA A 399 11.16 4.38 3.73
N THR A 400 10.01 4.32 4.40
CA THR A 400 9.56 3.15 5.17
C THR A 400 8.70 2.24 4.29
N ASP A 401 8.53 0.97 4.69
CA ASP A 401 7.71 -0.01 3.95
C ASP A 401 6.30 0.51 3.65
N VAL A 402 5.62 1.04 4.66
CA VAL A 402 4.23 1.51 4.53
C VAL A 402 4.12 2.63 3.51
N ALA A 403 5.15 3.46 3.35
CA ALA A 403 5.10 4.62 2.49
C ALA A 403 5.53 4.37 1.04
N SER A 404 6.13 3.21 0.77
CA SER A 404 6.68 2.87 -0.55
C SER A 404 5.93 1.77 -1.29
N ARG A 405 5.07 1.04 -0.57
CA ARG A 405 4.24 -0.03 -1.14
C ARG A 405 3.30 0.54 -2.19
N GLY A 406 3.37 -0.06 -3.37
CA GLY A 406 2.63 0.41 -4.54
C GLY A 406 3.04 1.79 -5.04
N LEU A 407 4.25 2.27 -4.72
CA LEU A 407 4.82 3.36 -5.50
C LEU A 407 5.16 2.84 -6.89
N ASP A 408 4.56 3.42 -7.92
CA ASP A 408 4.96 3.25 -9.31
C ASP A 408 5.62 4.51 -9.82
N VAL A 409 6.93 4.46 -9.73
CA VAL A 409 7.80 5.50 -10.24
C VAL A 409 8.60 4.85 -11.36
N GLU A 410 8.42 5.39 -12.55
CA GLU A 410 9.24 5.03 -13.70
C GLU A 410 10.70 5.43 -13.44
N ASP A 411 11.61 4.60 -13.96
CA ASP A 411 13.05 4.85 -13.97
C ASP A 411 13.76 4.78 -12.61
N VAL A 412 13.19 4.10 -11.61
CA VAL A 412 13.99 3.73 -10.43
C VAL A 412 15.04 2.72 -10.88
N LYS A 413 16.32 3.08 -10.81
CA LYS A 413 17.43 2.21 -11.19
C LYS A 413 17.95 1.41 -9.99
N PHE A 414 18.05 2.08 -8.84
CA PHE A 414 18.64 1.51 -7.63
C PHE A 414 17.64 1.43 -6.48
N VAL A 415 17.70 0.31 -5.76
CA VAL A 415 17.04 0.12 -4.47
C VAL A 415 18.12 -0.21 -3.44
N ILE A 416 18.09 0.46 -2.29
CA ILE A 416 19.03 0.22 -1.19
C ILE A 416 18.22 -0.16 0.05
N ASN A 417 18.36 -1.39 0.51
CA ASN A 417 17.89 -1.80 1.84
C ASN A 417 18.94 -1.40 2.87
N TYR A 418 18.83 -0.17 3.40
CA TYR A 418 19.71 0.30 4.46
C TYR A 418 19.46 -0.47 5.77
N ASP A 419 18.20 -0.76 6.08
CA ASP A 419 17.83 -1.76 7.08
C ASP A 419 17.15 -2.95 6.40
N TYR A 420 17.59 -4.18 6.71
CA TYR A 420 16.93 -5.38 6.21
C TYR A 420 15.46 -5.43 6.68
N PRO A 421 14.49 -5.81 5.83
CA PRO A 421 13.08 -5.88 6.20
C PRO A 421 12.78 -6.94 7.27
N ASN A 422 11.54 -6.99 7.74
CA ASN A 422 11.09 -7.96 8.74
C ASN A 422 10.76 -9.34 8.15
N SER A 423 10.54 -9.43 6.84
CA SER A 423 10.23 -10.66 6.12
C SER A 423 10.83 -10.68 4.71
N SER A 424 10.98 -11.87 4.14
CA SER A 424 11.48 -12.05 2.77
C SER A 424 10.48 -11.60 1.70
N GLU A 425 9.19 -11.64 2.01
CA GLU A 425 8.16 -11.03 1.16
C GLU A 425 8.43 -9.53 1.07
N ASP A 426 8.64 -8.85 2.21
CA ASP A 426 8.93 -7.40 2.23
C ASP A 426 10.19 -7.09 1.42
N TYR A 427 11.22 -7.93 1.53
CA TYR A 427 12.41 -7.84 0.69
C TYR A 427 12.08 -7.84 -0.79
N ILE A 428 11.28 -8.80 -1.26
CA ILE A 428 10.88 -8.90 -2.68
C ILE A 428 10.11 -7.67 -3.14
N HIS A 429 9.14 -7.15 -2.37
CA HIS A 429 8.41 -5.95 -2.80
C HIS A 429 9.27 -4.69 -2.82
N ARG A 430 10.23 -4.57 -1.88
CA ARG A 430 11.20 -3.47 -1.84
C ARG A 430 12.08 -3.48 -3.07
N ILE A 431 12.75 -4.60 -3.38
CA ILE A 431 13.62 -4.68 -4.54
C ILE A 431 12.83 -4.58 -5.85
N GLY A 432 11.58 -5.08 -5.87
CA GLY A 432 10.64 -4.91 -6.98
C GLY A 432 10.18 -3.47 -7.24
N ARG A 433 10.70 -2.47 -6.52
CA ARG A 433 10.55 -1.06 -6.89
C ARG A 433 11.39 -0.69 -8.13
N THR A 434 12.50 -1.39 -8.38
CA THR A 434 13.30 -1.29 -9.60
C THR A 434 12.92 -2.41 -10.60
N ALA A 435 13.57 -2.43 -11.77
CA ALA A 435 13.42 -3.46 -12.81
C ALA A 435 11.97 -3.70 -13.27
N ARG A 436 11.18 -2.63 -13.43
CA ARG A 436 9.80 -2.73 -13.89
C ARG A 436 9.72 -2.96 -15.40
N SER A 437 8.67 -3.66 -15.82
CA SER A 437 8.44 -4.01 -17.22
C SER A 437 9.63 -4.80 -17.77
N THR A 438 10.30 -4.29 -18.82
CA THR A 438 11.47 -4.90 -19.46
C THR A 438 12.80 -4.31 -18.98
N LYS A 439 12.79 -3.36 -18.03
CA LYS A 439 14.00 -2.71 -17.53
C LYS A 439 14.74 -3.58 -16.52
N THR A 440 16.04 -3.38 -16.41
CA THR A 440 16.89 -3.99 -15.37
C THR A 440 17.16 -3.01 -14.23
N GLY A 441 17.45 -3.57 -13.06
CA GLY A 441 17.65 -2.80 -11.84
C GLY A 441 18.66 -3.43 -10.90
N THR A 442 19.16 -2.65 -9.94
CA THR A 442 20.11 -3.14 -8.94
C THR A 442 19.57 -2.91 -7.54
N ALA A 443 19.64 -3.93 -6.70
CA ALA A 443 19.25 -3.90 -5.31
C ALA A 443 20.45 -4.16 -4.39
N TYR A 444 20.88 -3.13 -3.65
CA TYR A 444 21.90 -3.25 -2.61
C TYR A 444 21.23 -3.49 -1.26
N THR A 445 21.77 -4.40 -0.46
CA THR A 445 21.19 -4.74 0.85
C THR A 445 22.26 -4.84 1.91
N PHE A 446 22.14 -4.01 2.95
CA PHE A 446 22.95 -4.12 4.15
C PHE A 446 22.33 -5.15 5.09
N PHE A 447 23.04 -6.25 5.27
CA PHE A 447 22.62 -7.36 6.12
C PHE A 447 23.51 -7.40 7.37
N THR A 448 22.90 -7.37 8.56
CA THR A 448 23.66 -7.39 9.82
C THR A 448 23.44 -8.70 10.58
N PRO A 449 24.33 -9.06 11.52
CA PRO A 449 24.14 -10.24 12.37
C PRO A 449 22.81 -10.24 13.15
N ASN A 450 22.21 -9.06 13.39
CA ASN A 450 20.91 -8.95 14.05
C ASN A 450 19.77 -9.54 13.18
N ASN A 451 19.96 -9.62 11.87
CA ASN A 451 18.99 -10.16 10.91
C ASN A 451 19.12 -11.67 10.67
N ILE A 452 19.99 -12.37 11.41
CA ILE A 452 20.33 -13.80 11.19
C ILE A 452 19.12 -14.74 11.13
N LYS A 453 17.99 -14.39 11.76
CA LYS A 453 16.76 -15.20 11.68
C LYS A 453 16.23 -15.35 10.25
N GLN A 454 16.48 -14.36 9.39
CA GLN A 454 15.96 -14.28 8.02
C GLN A 454 16.97 -14.76 6.96
N VAL A 455 18.17 -15.20 7.37
CA VAL A 455 19.27 -15.52 6.45
C VAL A 455 18.94 -16.69 5.51
N ASN A 456 18.23 -17.70 6.01
CA ASN A 456 17.88 -18.88 5.22
C ASN A 456 16.91 -18.52 4.10
N ASP A 457 15.88 -17.74 4.42
CA ASP A 457 14.86 -17.33 3.47
C ASP A 457 15.47 -16.39 2.40
N LEU A 458 16.34 -15.46 2.81
CA LEU A 458 17.11 -14.62 1.88
C LEU A 458 17.96 -15.46 0.92
N ILE A 459 18.69 -16.44 1.43
CA ILE A 459 19.51 -17.32 0.58
C ILE A 459 18.63 -18.12 -0.39
N SER A 460 17.45 -18.56 0.04
CA SER A 460 16.49 -19.23 -0.84
C SER A 460 16.09 -18.33 -2.01
N VAL A 461 15.75 -17.06 -1.73
CA VAL A 461 15.40 -16.07 -2.76
C VAL A 461 16.58 -15.79 -3.70
N LEU A 462 17.80 -15.64 -3.17
CA LEU A 462 18.99 -15.40 -3.99
C LEU A 462 19.34 -16.59 -4.88
N ARG A 463 19.19 -17.83 -4.37
CA ARG A 463 19.42 -19.06 -5.14
C ARG A 463 18.41 -19.21 -6.26
N GLU A 464 17.13 -18.98 -5.96
CA GLU A 464 16.05 -19.05 -6.94
C GLU A 464 16.27 -18.06 -8.09
N ALA A 465 16.67 -16.83 -7.77
CA ALA A 465 16.98 -15.80 -8.76
C ALA A 465 18.38 -15.93 -9.41
N ASN A 466 19.09 -17.04 -9.20
CA ASN A 466 20.43 -17.31 -9.73
C ASN A 466 21.47 -16.22 -9.43
N GLN A 467 21.43 -15.65 -8.23
CA GLN A 467 22.30 -14.55 -7.81
C GLN A 467 23.60 -15.06 -7.15
N ALA A 468 24.68 -14.28 -7.25
CA ALA A 468 25.92 -14.56 -6.55
C ALA A 468 25.76 -14.34 -5.04
N ILE A 469 25.92 -15.40 -4.25
CA ILE A 469 25.73 -15.33 -2.79
C ILE A 469 27.05 -14.92 -2.13
N ASN A 470 27.01 -13.86 -1.33
CA ASN A 470 28.16 -13.39 -0.57
C ASN A 470 28.65 -14.50 0.40
N PRO A 471 29.92 -14.93 0.34
CA PRO A 471 30.45 -15.98 1.23
C PRO A 471 30.28 -15.66 2.73
N LYS A 472 30.33 -14.38 3.11
CA LYS A 472 30.09 -13.95 4.50
C LYS A 472 28.66 -14.27 4.97
N LEU A 473 27.69 -14.26 4.05
CA LEU A 473 26.30 -14.61 4.36
C LEU A 473 26.15 -16.12 4.66
N LEU A 474 26.91 -16.97 3.95
CA LEU A 474 26.98 -18.41 4.22
C LEU A 474 27.67 -18.71 5.55
N GLN A 475 28.77 -18.00 5.85
CA GLN A 475 29.49 -18.14 7.13
C GLN A 475 28.60 -17.84 8.35
N LEU A 476 27.69 -16.85 8.25
CA LEU A 476 26.73 -16.56 9.33
C LEU A 476 25.83 -17.77 9.68
N ILE A 477 25.57 -18.68 8.73
CA ILE A 477 24.83 -19.92 9.00
C ILE A 477 25.72 -20.94 9.71
N GLU A 478 26.95 -21.12 9.23
CA GLU A 478 27.90 -22.09 9.78
C GLU A 478 28.24 -21.78 11.24
N ASP A 479 28.44 -20.50 11.56
CA ASP A 479 28.71 -20.03 12.93
C ASP A 479 27.52 -20.27 13.87
N ARG A 480 26.29 -20.24 13.36
CA ARG A 480 25.08 -20.59 14.12
C ARG A 480 25.02 -22.07 14.46
N GLY A 481 25.56 -22.93 13.58
CA GLY A 481 25.61 -24.39 13.77
C GLY A 481 26.74 -24.85 14.69
N SER A 482 27.86 -24.12 14.73
CA SER A 482 29.05 -24.51 15.51
C SER A 482 28.91 -24.22 17.02
N GLY A 483 27.99 -23.34 17.42
CA GLY A 483 27.75 -22.95 18.82
C GLY A 483 26.93 -23.93 19.68
N ARG A 484 26.47 -25.07 19.14
CA ARG A 484 25.62 -26.04 19.88
C ARG A 484 26.24 -27.45 20.06
N SER A 485 27.53 -27.64 19.81
CA SER A 485 28.15 -28.98 19.97
C SER A 485 29.60 -29.02 20.46
N ARG A 486 30.07 -27.99 21.19
CA ARG A 486 31.41 -28.04 21.81
C ARG A 486 31.42 -27.47 23.23
N GLY A 487 30.83 -28.20 24.17
CA GLY A 487 31.06 -27.87 25.58
C GLY A 487 30.24 -28.67 26.58
N ASP A 488 30.33 -30.01 26.60
CA ASP A 488 30.32 -30.76 27.89
C ASP A 488 30.77 -32.23 27.75
N ARG A 489 31.96 -32.46 27.20
CA ARG A 489 32.67 -33.73 27.41
C ARG A 489 34.16 -33.44 27.56
N ARG A 490 34.54 -33.02 28.77
CA ARG A 490 35.93 -33.08 29.21
C ARG A 490 35.99 -33.68 30.59
N ASP A 491 36.15 -35.00 30.58
CA ASP A 491 37.03 -35.78 31.45
C ASP A 491 37.29 -35.22 32.83
N ARG A 492 36.48 -35.66 33.80
CA ARG A 492 36.81 -35.57 35.22
C ARG A 492 37.25 -36.95 35.73
N TYR A 493 38.40 -37.42 35.24
CA TYR A 493 39.14 -38.52 35.87
C TYR A 493 40.15 -37.96 36.89
N SER A 494 39.84 -38.24 38.16
CA SER A 494 40.77 -38.66 39.20
C SER A 494 41.91 -37.72 39.64
N ALA A 495 41.62 -36.89 40.64
CA ALA A 495 42.61 -36.49 41.66
C ALA A 495 41.90 -36.12 42.98
N GLY A 496 41.50 -37.13 43.76
CA GLY A 496 40.91 -36.96 45.09
C GLY A 496 41.83 -37.49 46.19
N LYS A 497 42.63 -36.60 46.79
CA LYS A 497 43.42 -36.83 48.01
C LYS A 497 42.50 -36.97 49.23
N ARG A 498 42.54 -38.17 49.83
CA ARG A 498 42.75 -38.49 51.26
C ARG A 498 42.39 -37.43 52.34
N GLY A 499 41.38 -37.77 53.15
CA GLY A 499 41.20 -37.45 54.59
C GLY A 499 40.84 -36.00 54.94
N GLY A 500 39.95 -35.65 55.86
CA GLY A 500 39.23 -36.36 56.91
C GLY A 500 38.85 -35.33 57.99
N PHE A 501 37.74 -35.58 58.69
CA PHE A 501 37.30 -34.99 59.98
C PHE A 501 36.50 -33.66 60.06
N SER A 502 35.33 -33.82 60.72
CA SER A 502 34.58 -32.88 61.58
C SER A 502 33.85 -31.71 60.89
N SER A 503 32.59 -31.35 61.14
CA SER A 503 31.62 -31.68 62.19
C SER A 503 30.19 -31.41 61.69
N PHE A 504 29.22 -32.03 62.37
CA PHE A 504 27.78 -32.11 62.12
C PHE A 504 27.00 -30.79 62.14
N ARG A 505 25.93 -30.70 61.32
CA ARG A 505 24.53 -30.47 61.77
C ARG A 505 23.52 -30.63 60.63
N GLU A 506 23.03 -31.87 60.49
CA GLU A 506 21.61 -32.27 60.53
C GLU A 506 20.54 -31.25 60.08
N ARG A 507 19.82 -31.57 58.99
CA ARG A 507 18.38 -31.89 59.06
C ARG A 507 17.89 -32.59 57.79
N GLU A 508 17.33 -33.77 58.00
CA GLU A 508 16.72 -34.67 57.03
C GLU A 508 15.45 -34.08 56.40
N ASN A 509 15.18 -34.45 55.15
CA ASN A 509 13.82 -34.49 54.60
C ASN A 509 13.67 -35.79 53.79
N PHE A 510 12.85 -36.67 54.33
CA PHE A 510 12.56 -38.00 53.83
C PHE A 510 11.33 -37.98 52.90
N GLU A 511 11.41 -38.85 51.89
CA GLU A 511 10.45 -39.30 50.88
C GLU A 511 8.93 -39.12 51.10
N ARG A 512 8.22 -38.96 49.97
CA ARG A 512 7.00 -39.69 49.55
C ARG A 512 6.72 -39.32 48.09
N THR A 513 6.77 -40.21 47.11
CA THR A 513 5.91 -41.38 46.80
C THR A 513 4.45 -41.02 46.53
N TYR A 514 4.05 -41.36 45.30
CA TYR A 514 2.74 -41.29 44.67
C TYR A 514 1.60 -41.93 45.47
N GLY A 515 0.39 -41.37 45.36
CA GLY A 515 -0.82 -42.01 45.84
C GLY A 515 -2.10 -41.17 45.74
N ALA A 516 -2.80 -41.33 44.61
CA ALA A 516 -4.25 -41.56 44.47
C ALA A 516 -5.33 -40.66 45.15
N LEU A 517 -6.28 -40.25 44.30
CA LEU A 517 -7.76 -40.31 44.46
C LEU A 517 -8.42 -39.59 45.67
N GLY A 518 -9.35 -38.69 45.36
CA GLY A 518 -10.52 -38.49 46.23
C GLY A 518 -11.20 -37.12 46.21
N LYS A 519 -12.21 -36.98 45.33
CA LYS A 519 -13.57 -36.42 45.56
C LYS A 519 -13.77 -35.18 46.47
N ARG A 520 -14.58 -34.25 45.90
CA ARG A 520 -15.78 -33.58 46.49
C ARG A 520 -15.51 -32.56 47.61
N ASP A 521 -16.21 -31.46 47.81
CA ASP A 521 -17.27 -30.70 47.13
C ASP A 521 -17.57 -29.49 48.09
N PHE A 522 -18.30 -28.48 47.60
CA PHE A 522 -19.12 -27.50 48.37
C PHE A 522 -18.54 -26.28 49.12
N GLY A 523 -19.22 -25.13 48.88
CA GLY A 523 -19.45 -24.03 49.83
C GLY A 523 -18.79 -22.69 49.46
N ALA A 524 -19.38 -21.80 48.67
CA ALA A 524 -20.44 -20.83 48.97
C ALA A 524 -20.08 -19.70 50.00
N LYS A 525 -20.20 -18.46 49.51
CA LYS A 525 -20.57 -17.19 50.18
C LYS A 525 -19.51 -16.30 50.88
N THR A 526 -19.28 -15.15 50.22
CA THR A 526 -19.58 -13.76 50.70
C THR A 526 -18.54 -12.97 51.52
N GLN A 527 -18.24 -11.78 50.96
CA GLN A 527 -17.90 -10.46 51.55
C GLN A 527 -16.52 -10.12 52.15
N ASN A 528 -16.00 -9.03 51.56
CA ASN A 528 -15.38 -7.84 52.15
C ASN A 528 -14.14 -7.99 53.05
N GLY A 529 -13.02 -7.45 52.54
CA GLY A 529 -11.89 -6.98 53.32
C GLY A 529 -11.16 -5.88 52.56
N ALA A 530 -11.35 -4.63 52.99
CA ALA A 530 -10.68 -3.44 52.49
C ALA A 530 -9.27 -3.31 53.10
N TYR A 531 -8.28 -2.90 52.30
CA TYR A 531 -7.02 -2.35 52.83
C TYR A 531 -6.52 -1.21 51.93
N SER A 532 -6.32 -0.06 52.57
CA SER A 532 -5.59 1.10 52.07
C SER A 532 -4.08 0.83 52.10
N ALA A 533 -3.35 1.44 51.17
CA ALA A 533 -1.89 1.52 51.24
C ALA A 533 -1.46 2.97 50.95
N GLN A 534 -0.88 3.60 51.98
CA GLN A 534 -0.15 4.86 51.92
C GLN A 534 1.31 4.59 51.55
N SER A 535 1.83 5.43 50.66
CA SER A 535 3.22 5.48 50.23
C SER A 535 4.09 6.24 51.22
N PHE A 536 5.28 5.73 51.51
CA PHE A 536 6.38 6.46 52.14
C PHE A 536 7.59 6.51 51.22
N SER A 537 8.17 7.71 51.13
CA SER A 537 9.45 8.03 50.49
C SER A 537 10.63 7.74 51.42
N ASN A 538 11.82 7.46 50.87
CA ASN A 538 12.95 8.39 50.98
C ASN A 538 14.16 7.93 50.14
N GLY A 539 14.87 8.91 49.57
CA GLY A 539 16.16 8.75 48.90
C GLY A 539 17.33 9.34 49.71
N THR A 540 18.51 9.41 49.08
CA THR A 540 19.70 10.31 49.29
C THR A 540 20.93 9.70 48.55
N PRO A 541 22.10 10.38 48.37
CA PRO A 541 22.39 11.82 48.13
C PRO A 541 23.56 12.12 47.12
N PHE A 542 23.89 13.43 46.99
CA PHE A 542 25.05 14.15 46.37
C PHE A 542 24.88 14.66 44.92
N GLY A 543 25.21 15.91 44.54
CA GLY A 543 25.88 17.05 45.21
C GLY A 543 25.86 18.34 44.34
N ASN A 544 26.25 19.47 44.96
CA ASN A 544 26.13 20.91 44.62
C ASN A 544 26.56 21.44 43.22
N GLY A 545 25.97 22.59 42.85
CA GLY A 545 26.53 23.57 41.89
C GLY A 545 25.63 24.81 41.70
N PHE A 546 26.18 26.01 41.87
CA PHE A 546 25.51 27.31 42.12
C PHE A 546 24.96 28.08 40.89
N ALA A 547 24.03 29.00 41.22
CA ALA A 547 23.78 30.34 40.66
C ALA A 547 23.19 30.53 39.24
N ALA A 548 21.91 30.96 39.21
CA ALA A 548 21.33 31.75 38.12
C ALA A 548 20.87 33.10 38.68
N ALA A 549 21.58 34.16 38.32
CA ALA A 549 21.17 35.54 38.50
C ALA A 549 20.16 35.92 37.41
N GLY A 550 19.12 36.66 37.82
CA GLY A 550 18.13 37.20 36.90
C GLY A 550 18.67 38.35 36.06
N MET A 551 18.07 38.55 34.89
CA MET A 551 17.97 39.86 34.29
C MET A 551 16.71 39.98 33.45
N GLN A 552 16.12 41.17 33.57
CA GLN A 552 14.82 41.62 33.10
C GLN A 552 15.07 42.70 32.03
N ALA A 553 14.44 42.58 30.87
CA ALA A 553 14.11 43.67 29.93
C ALA A 553 13.32 43.00 28.77
N GLY A 554 12.15 43.45 28.30
CA GLY A 554 11.61 44.80 28.25
C GLY A 554 11.44 45.17 26.78
N PHE A 555 10.26 44.94 26.19
CA PHE A 555 9.90 45.54 24.90
C PHE A 555 8.51 46.17 24.99
N ARG A 556 8.49 47.48 24.73
CA ARG A 556 7.36 48.39 24.69
C ARG A 556 6.73 48.43 23.29
N ALA A 557 5.49 48.90 23.30
CA ALA A 557 4.55 49.13 22.22
C ALA A 557 4.87 50.31 21.27
N GLY A 558 4.10 50.36 20.17
CA GLY A 558 3.82 51.52 19.31
C GLY A 558 4.35 51.34 17.88
N GLY A 559 3.62 51.60 16.79
CA GLY A 559 2.30 52.18 16.56
C GLY A 559 2.06 52.26 15.03
N THR A 560 0.80 52.30 14.64
CA THR A 560 0.32 52.66 13.28
C THR A 560 0.72 54.08 12.87
N PRO A 561 0.67 54.40 11.56
CA PRO A 561 -0.41 55.29 11.14
C PRO A 561 -1.09 54.91 9.81
N ALA A 562 -2.32 55.41 9.68
CA ALA A 562 -3.21 55.35 8.53
C ALA A 562 -3.14 56.66 7.69
N GLY A 563 -3.69 56.60 6.47
CA GLY A 563 -4.06 57.72 5.58
C GLY A 563 -3.96 57.30 4.11
N ALA A 564 -5.04 56.92 3.38
CA ALA A 564 -6.17 57.70 2.83
C ALA A 564 -5.67 58.73 1.76
N TYR A 565 -6.21 58.95 0.55
CA TYR A 565 -7.49 58.82 -0.18
C TYR A 565 -7.12 58.59 -1.70
N GLN A 566 -7.96 58.23 -2.68
CA GLN A 566 -9.16 58.91 -3.17
C GLN A 566 -9.83 58.14 -4.34
N ASN A 567 -11.14 58.35 -4.45
CA ASN A 567 -12.15 57.87 -5.40
C ASN A 567 -11.88 58.03 -6.91
N GLY A 568 -12.57 57.21 -7.71
CA GLY A 568 -12.94 57.50 -9.11
C GLY A 568 -13.95 56.49 -9.66
N TYR A 569 -15.21 56.93 -9.79
CA TYR A 569 -16.36 56.24 -10.40
C TYR A 569 -16.14 56.00 -11.91
N GLU A 570 -16.68 54.90 -12.47
CA GLU A 570 -17.79 54.92 -13.45
C GLU A 570 -18.16 53.51 -13.94
N GLN A 571 -19.45 53.18 -13.77
CA GLN A 571 -20.15 52.13 -14.52
C GLN A 571 -20.70 52.74 -15.81
N GLN A 572 -20.53 52.08 -16.94
CA GLN A 572 -21.42 52.29 -18.08
C GLN A 572 -21.70 50.99 -18.85
N TYR A 573 -22.99 50.68 -18.94
CA TYR A 573 -23.59 49.68 -19.81
C TYR A 573 -23.38 50.05 -21.29
N GLY A 574 -23.12 49.07 -22.15
CA GLY A 574 -23.10 49.25 -23.60
C GLY A 574 -23.14 47.92 -24.35
N SER A 575 -24.29 47.66 -24.97
CA SER A 575 -24.69 46.47 -25.70
C SER A 575 -24.08 46.37 -27.11
N ASN A 576 -24.09 45.13 -27.64
CA ASN A 576 -24.29 44.74 -29.04
C ASN A 576 -23.09 44.46 -29.97
N ILE A 577 -23.06 43.18 -30.38
CA ILE A 577 -23.05 42.65 -31.76
C ILE A 577 -21.85 43.03 -32.64
N ALA A 578 -21.02 42.02 -32.94
CA ALA A 578 -20.14 42.03 -34.11
C ALA A 578 -20.70 41.09 -35.17
N ASN A 579 -20.94 41.68 -36.34
CA ASN A 579 -21.43 41.05 -37.56
C ASN A 579 -20.33 40.24 -38.28
N MET A 580 -20.83 39.27 -39.04
CA MET A 580 -20.15 38.34 -39.92
C MET A 580 -19.68 39.00 -41.24
N HIS A 581 -18.69 38.33 -41.88
CA HIS A 581 -18.30 38.34 -43.31
C HIS A 581 -17.33 39.40 -43.90
N ASN A 582 -16.09 38.94 -44.13
CA ASN A 582 -15.32 38.84 -45.40
C ASN A 582 -13.81 38.79 -45.02
N GLY A 583 -12.89 38.02 -45.60
CA GLY A 583 -12.83 37.19 -46.80
C GLY A 583 -11.36 37.15 -47.23
N MET A 584 -10.81 35.95 -47.44
CA MET A 584 -9.58 35.61 -48.19
C MET A 584 -8.20 36.18 -47.74
N ASN A 585 -7.36 35.32 -47.14
CA ASN A 585 -6.12 34.80 -47.77
C ASN A 585 -5.40 33.83 -46.80
N GLN A 586 -5.42 32.53 -47.10
CA GLN A 586 -4.61 31.51 -46.41
C GLN A 586 -3.45 31.10 -47.31
N GLN A 587 -2.21 31.33 -46.85
CA GLN A 587 -1.02 30.67 -47.38
C GLN A 587 -0.66 29.49 -46.47
N GLN A 588 -0.77 28.28 -47.03
CA GLN A 588 -0.30 27.02 -46.46
C GLN A 588 1.20 26.87 -46.71
N TYR A 589 1.97 26.56 -45.66
CA TYR A 589 3.31 26.01 -45.79
C TYR A 589 3.24 24.49 -45.87
N ALA A 590 3.81 23.95 -46.96
CA ALA A 590 3.88 22.54 -47.29
C ALA A 590 5.06 21.84 -46.60
N TYR A 591 4.84 20.61 -46.14
CA TYR A 591 5.90 19.67 -45.75
C TYR A 591 6.40 18.91 -47.00
N PRO A 592 7.72 18.62 -47.14
CA PRO A 592 8.22 17.88 -48.29
C PRO A 592 7.96 16.38 -48.15
N ALA A 593 7.41 15.79 -49.22
CA ALA A 593 7.38 14.36 -49.47
C ALA A 593 8.77 13.88 -49.90
N THR A 594 9.27 12.81 -49.29
CA THR A 594 10.41 12.04 -49.82
C THR A 594 9.95 10.64 -50.17
N GLY A 595 10.19 10.30 -51.43
CA GLY A 595 9.69 9.11 -52.10
C GLY A 595 10.37 7.80 -51.68
N ALA A 596 9.66 6.72 -51.97
CA ALA A 596 10.10 5.35 -51.84
C ALA A 596 11.34 5.07 -52.70
N ALA A 597 12.36 4.49 -52.09
CA ALA A 597 13.48 3.86 -52.78
C ALA A 597 13.22 2.34 -52.92
N PRO A 598 13.63 1.70 -54.03
CA PRO A 598 13.38 0.29 -54.28
C PRO A 598 14.31 -0.61 -53.45
N MET A 599 13.74 -1.70 -52.92
CA MET A 599 14.45 -2.75 -52.19
C MET A 599 15.42 -3.50 -53.11
N ILE A 600 16.71 -3.45 -52.80
CA ILE A 600 17.74 -4.31 -53.38
C ILE A 600 17.70 -5.65 -52.64
N GLY A 601 17.38 -6.72 -53.37
CA GLY A 601 17.37 -8.09 -52.85
C GLY A 601 18.77 -8.64 -52.61
N TYR A 602 18.98 -9.22 -51.42
CA TYR A 602 20.12 -10.09 -51.15
C TYR A 602 19.71 -11.56 -51.36
N PRO A 603 20.60 -12.41 -51.91
CA PRO A 603 20.27 -13.78 -52.30
C PRO A 603 20.24 -14.76 -51.13
N MET A 604 19.30 -15.70 -51.17
CA MET A 604 19.19 -16.85 -50.26
C MET A 604 20.27 -17.90 -50.57
N PRO A 605 20.86 -18.59 -49.56
CA PRO A 605 21.71 -19.75 -49.80
C PRO A 605 20.88 -20.97 -50.22
N THR A 606 21.28 -21.59 -51.31
CA THR A 606 20.79 -22.88 -51.82
C THR A 606 21.11 -24.01 -50.85
N SER A 607 20.09 -24.74 -50.40
CA SER A 607 20.19 -26.09 -49.86
C SER A 607 20.02 -27.11 -50.99
N TYR A 608 21.03 -27.96 -51.25
CA TYR A 608 20.87 -29.26 -51.92
C TYR A 608 22.07 -30.20 -51.68
N SER A 609 21.80 -31.35 -51.08
CA SER A 609 22.06 -32.71 -51.61
C SER A 609 21.40 -33.68 -50.61
N GLN A 610 20.53 -34.62 -50.95
CA GLN A 610 20.10 -35.24 -52.22
C GLN A 610 18.58 -35.28 -52.33
#